data_AF-A0A2A2DB98-F1
#
_entry.id   AF-A0A2A2DB98-F1
#
_cell.length_a   1.000
_cell.length_b   1.000
_cell.length_c   1.000
_cell.angle_alpha   90.00
_cell.angle_beta   90.00
_cell.angle_gamma   90.00
#
_symmetry.space_group_name_H-M   'P 1'
#
loop_
_entity.id
_entity.type
_entity.pdbx_description
1 polymer ?
#
loop_
_entity_poly.entity_id
_entity_poly.type
_entity_poly.pdbx_seq_one_letter_code
_entity_poly.pdbx_strand_id
1 'polypeptide(L)'
;MMTMSLQIDSIDPAQGKQGDQVTLTGTLLRAQALRWGEEEWEEGQWEGGGSKPGEAEIYFTVPEGEGTIQVVAVNGDEQSNAVEFTYV
;
A
#
# COMPACT_ATOMS: atom_id res chain seq x y z
N MET A 1 22.76 10.52 -8.86
CA MET A 1 21.92 9.93 -7.80
C MET A 1 20.82 9.17 -8.52
N MET A 2 20.63 7.87 -8.26
CA MET A 2 19.51 7.13 -8.83
C MET A 2 18.25 7.54 -8.06
N THR A 3 17.23 8.03 -8.76
CA THR A 3 15.89 8.22 -8.18
C THR A 3 15.29 6.83 -8.01
N MET A 4 15.00 6.42 -6.77
CA MET A 4 14.30 5.16 -6.51
C MET A 4 12.82 5.35 -6.79
N SER A 5 12.29 4.72 -7.85
CA SER A 5 10.87 4.77 -8.21
C SER A 5 9.98 4.16 -7.12
N LEU A 6 8.75 4.65 -7.00
CA LEU A 6 7.74 4.07 -6.11
C LEU A 6 7.48 2.61 -6.50
N GLN A 7 7.57 1.67 -5.55
CA GLN A 7 7.44 0.24 -5.82
C GLN A 7 6.91 -0.50 -4.59
N ILE A 8 5.96 -1.41 -4.81
CA ILE A 8 5.49 -2.38 -3.81
C ILE A 8 6.17 -3.72 -4.10
N ASP A 9 6.87 -4.26 -3.12
CA ASP A 9 7.54 -5.56 -3.20
C ASP A 9 6.64 -6.69 -2.68
N SER A 10 5.87 -6.45 -1.62
CA SER A 10 4.92 -7.44 -1.08
C SER A 10 3.75 -6.82 -0.33
N ILE A 11 2.68 -7.61 -0.22
CA ILE A 11 1.53 -7.41 0.68
C ILE A 11 1.37 -8.67 1.54
N ASP A 12 1.31 -8.50 2.86
CA ASP A 12 1.19 -9.61 3.81
C ASP A 12 0.25 -9.28 4.98
N PRO A 13 -0.78 -10.09 5.23
CA PRO A 13 -1.26 -11.18 4.38
C PRO A 13 -1.87 -10.63 3.06
N ALA A 14 -1.72 -11.38 1.96
CA ALA A 14 -2.35 -11.06 0.67
C ALA A 14 -3.85 -11.38 0.61
N GLN A 15 -4.43 -11.80 1.74
CA GLN A 15 -5.84 -12.10 1.90
C GLN A 15 -6.27 -11.90 3.35
N GLY A 16 -7.53 -11.53 3.56
CA GLY A 16 -8.06 -11.27 4.90
C GLY A 16 -9.48 -10.74 4.84
N LYS A 17 -10.03 -10.43 6.01
CA LYS A 17 -11.36 -9.82 6.16
C LYS A 17 -11.25 -8.41 6.74
N GLN A 18 -12.36 -7.67 6.70
CA GLN A 18 -12.45 -6.36 7.33
C GLN A 18 -11.93 -6.41 8.78
N GLY A 19 -11.08 -5.44 9.13
CA GLY A 19 -10.47 -5.32 10.45
C GLY A 19 -9.14 -6.06 10.62
N ASP A 20 -8.74 -6.90 9.66
CA ASP A 20 -7.42 -7.53 9.68
C ASP A 20 -6.32 -6.49 9.42
N GLN A 21 -5.15 -6.71 10.02
CA GLN A 21 -3.98 -5.85 9.79
C GLN A 21 -3.17 -6.41 8.63
N VAL A 22 -2.81 -5.54 7.68
CA VAL A 22 -2.00 -5.88 6.51
C VAL A 22 -0.81 -4.95 6.42
N THR A 23 0.32 -5.51 5.99
CA THR A 23 1.58 -4.79 5.77
C THR A 23 1.94 -4.82 4.29
N LEU A 24 2.19 -3.65 3.72
CA LEU A 24 2.87 -3.45 2.44
C LEU A 24 4.35 -3.16 2.69
N THR A 25 5.22 -3.81 1.93
CA THR A 25 6.66 -3.51 1.95
C THR A 25 7.13 -3.03 0.58
N GLY A 26 8.10 -2.13 0.56
CA GLY A 26 8.84 -1.78 -0.64
C GLY A 26 9.46 -0.38 -0.59
N THR A 27 9.58 0.23 -1.76
CA THR A 27 10.02 1.63 -1.90
C THR A 27 8.81 2.56 -1.79
N LEU A 28 8.30 2.73 -0.57
CA LEU A 28 7.03 3.41 -0.29
C LEU A 28 7.18 4.77 0.43
N LEU A 29 8.41 5.21 0.71
CA LEU A 29 8.73 6.44 1.47
C LEU A 29 8.14 7.73 0.90
N ARG A 30 7.76 7.72 -0.38
CA ARG A 30 7.22 8.88 -1.08
C ARG A 30 5.72 8.75 -1.35
N ALA A 31 5.08 7.66 -0.90
CA ALA A 31 3.64 7.47 -1.07
C ALA A 31 2.88 8.56 -0.29
N GLN A 32 2.01 9.28 -0.99
CA GLN A 32 1.10 10.29 -0.44
C GLN A 32 -0.34 9.81 -0.42
N ALA A 33 -0.65 8.80 -1.24
CA ALA A 33 -1.92 8.12 -1.29
C ALA A 33 -1.72 6.61 -1.49
N LEU A 34 -2.69 5.83 -1.00
CA LEU A 34 -2.80 4.40 -1.28
C LEU A 34 -4.14 4.15 -1.96
N ARG A 35 -4.12 3.55 -3.15
CA ARG A 35 -5.33 3.09 -3.82
C ARG A 35 -5.61 1.65 -3.42
N TRP A 36 -6.76 1.43 -2.80
CA TRP A 36 -7.25 0.14 -2.34
C TRP A 36 -8.48 -0.24 -3.19
N GLY A 37 -8.24 -0.96 -4.28
CA GLY A 37 -9.24 -1.18 -5.32
C GLY A 37 -9.61 0.13 -6.02
N GLU A 38 -10.87 0.52 -5.91
CA GLU A 38 -11.39 1.79 -6.47
C GLU A 38 -11.29 2.96 -5.47
N GLU A 39 -11.03 2.68 -4.20
CA GLU A 39 -10.91 3.70 -3.15
C GLU A 39 -9.49 4.27 -3.12
N GLU A 40 -9.37 5.59 -2.93
CA GLU A 40 -8.09 6.26 -2.70
C GLU A 40 -8.05 6.76 -1.26
N TRP A 41 -6.99 6.40 -0.56
CA TRP A 41 -6.73 6.79 0.81
C TRP A 41 -5.67 7.89 0.86
N GLU A 42 -5.84 8.82 1.79
CA GLU A 42 -4.87 9.89 2.07
C GLU A 42 -3.95 9.55 3.26
N GLU A 43 -2.79 10.21 3.31
CA GLU A 43 -1.80 10.08 4.39
C GLU A 43 -2.46 10.33 5.75
N GLY A 44 -2.68 9.25 6.52
CA GLY A 44 -3.45 9.26 7.76
C GLY A 44 -4.42 8.08 7.91
N GLN A 45 -4.75 7.39 6.81
CA GLN A 45 -5.54 6.15 6.83
C GLN A 45 -4.69 4.87 6.95
N TRP A 46 -3.38 5.00 6.76
CA TRP A 46 -2.38 3.99 7.09
C TRP A 46 -1.32 4.60 8.00
N GLU A 47 -0.53 3.75 8.64
CA GLU A 47 0.68 4.20 9.32
C GLU A 47 1.93 3.53 8.73
N GLY A 48 3.10 4.10 9.02
CA GLY A 48 4.36 3.71 8.37
C GLY A 48 4.73 4.59 7.17
N GLY A 49 5.71 4.16 6.36
CA GLY A 49 6.26 4.99 5.28
C GLY A 49 7.26 6.08 5.71
N GLY A 50 7.66 6.11 6.99
CA GLY A 50 8.50 7.17 7.56
C GLY A 50 10.01 7.02 7.35
N SER A 51 10.61 8.01 6.68
CA SER A 51 11.96 8.60 6.86
C SER A 51 13.21 7.71 7.08
N LYS A 52 13.23 6.42 6.70
CA LYS A 52 14.47 5.63 6.64
C LYS A 52 14.71 5.10 5.22
N PRO A 53 15.90 5.30 4.62
CA PRO A 53 16.18 4.82 3.27
C PRO A 53 16.27 3.28 3.24
N GLY A 54 15.55 2.67 2.31
CA GLY A 54 15.76 1.28 1.88
C GLY A 54 14.54 0.38 1.95
N GLU A 55 13.70 0.52 2.98
CA GLU A 55 12.52 -0.32 3.21
C GLU A 55 11.50 0.51 3.98
N ALA A 56 10.36 0.81 3.35
CA ALA A 56 9.23 1.43 4.02
C ALA A 56 8.11 0.41 4.14
N GLU A 57 7.79 0.03 5.38
CA GLU A 57 6.60 -0.72 5.70
C GLU A 57 5.43 0.27 5.85
N ILE A 58 4.35 0.02 5.13
CA ILE A 58 3.05 0.67 5.32
C ILE A 58 2.14 -0.38 5.93
N TYR A 59 1.43 -0.03 6.99
CA TYR A 59 0.49 -0.92 7.64
C TYR A 59 -0.87 -0.24 7.78
N PHE A 60 -1.94 -0.99 7.50
CA PHE A 60 -3.30 -0.49 7.55
C PHE A 60 -4.27 -1.58 7.96
N THR A 61 -5.47 -1.13 8.33
CA THR A 61 -6.60 -2.01 8.64
C THR A 61 -7.41 -2.23 7.38
N VAL A 62 -7.69 -3.49 7.05
CA VAL A 62 -8.50 -3.85 5.87
C VAL A 62 -9.91 -3.23 6.03
N PRO A 63 -10.37 -2.43 5.06
CA PRO A 63 -11.70 -1.82 5.09
C PRO A 63 -12.78 -2.84 4.75
N GLU A 64 -14.04 -2.40 4.73
CA GLU A 64 -15.12 -3.21 4.18
C GLU A 64 -14.93 -3.41 2.66
N GLY A 65 -15.11 -4.63 2.18
CA GLY A 65 -14.99 -4.94 0.76
C GLY A 65 -15.19 -6.42 0.46
N GLU A 66 -15.19 -6.76 -0.83
CA GLU A 66 -15.41 -8.12 -1.33
C GLU A 66 -14.55 -8.40 -2.58
N GLY A 67 -14.35 -9.69 -2.89
CA GLY A 67 -13.64 -10.13 -4.10
C GLY A 67 -12.13 -9.94 -4.04
N THR A 68 -11.51 -9.79 -5.21
CA THR A 68 -10.07 -9.50 -5.34
C THR A 68 -9.90 -8.09 -5.86
N ILE A 69 -9.06 -7.31 -5.20
CA ILE A 69 -8.76 -5.92 -5.53
C ILE A 69 -7.26 -5.75 -5.83
N GLN A 70 -6.93 -4.64 -6.46
CA GLN A 70 -5.56 -4.20 -6.66
C GLN A 70 -5.20 -3.09 -5.67
N VAL A 71 -3.95 -3.11 -5.21
CA VAL A 71 -3.40 -2.15 -4.27
C VAL A 71 -2.22 -1.45 -4.92
N VAL A 72 -2.23 -0.12 -4.91
CA VAL A 72 -1.26 0.73 -5.60
C VAL A 72 -0.86 1.89 -4.70
N ALA A 73 0.43 2.16 -4.54
CA ALA A 73 0.91 3.36 -3.89
C ALA A 73 1.01 4.50 -4.92
N VAL A 74 0.68 5.72 -4.50
CA VAL A 74 0.62 6.91 -5.36
C VAL A 74 1.38 8.07 -4.73
N ASN A 75 2.11 8.83 -5.56
CA ASN A 75 2.81 10.05 -5.19
C ASN A 75 2.67 11.10 -6.30
N GLY A 76 1.66 11.97 -6.22
CA GLY A 76 1.30 12.85 -7.33
C GLY A 76 0.99 12.06 -8.60
N ASP A 77 1.73 12.30 -9.68
CA ASP A 77 1.58 11.57 -10.95
C ASP A 77 2.32 10.21 -10.99
N GLU A 78 3.16 9.91 -9.99
CA GLU A 78 3.92 8.65 -9.89
C GLU A 78 3.06 7.56 -9.22
N GLN A 79 2.99 6.38 -9.84
CA GLN A 79 2.31 5.20 -9.29
C GLN A 79 3.29 4.02 -9.21
N SER A 80 3.12 3.16 -8.21
CA SER A 80 3.82 1.88 -8.12
C SER A 80 3.24 0.84 -9.09
N ASN A 81 3.84 -0.35 -9.11
CA ASN A 81 3.16 -1.56 -9.55
C ASN A 81 1.92 -1.85 -8.67
N ALA A 82 1.01 -2.66 -9.20
CA ALA A 82 -0.14 -3.17 -8.46
C ALA A 82 0.18 -4.53 -7.82
N VAL A 83 -0.29 -4.73 -6.59
CA VAL A 83 -0.35 -6.05 -5.94
C VAL A 83 -1.80 -6.40 -5.64
N GLU A 84 -2.12 -7.70 -5.53
CA GLU A 84 -3.49 -8.15 -5.31
C GLU A 84 -3.76 -8.42 -3.84
N PHE A 85 -4.97 -8.08 -3.39
CA PHE A 85 -5.52 -8.49 -2.09
C PHE A 85 -6.87 -9.17 -2.30
N THR A 86 -7.10 -10.30 -1.61
CA THR A 86 -8.37 -11.05 -1.71
C THR A 86 -9.12 -11.07 -0.39
N TYR A 87 -10.39 -10.64 -0.42
CA TYR A 87 -11.30 -10.73 0.72
C TYR A 87 -11.78 -12.17 0.93
N VAL A 88 -11.76 -12.65 2.18
CA VAL A 88 -12.15 -14.03 2.58
C VAL A 88 -13.17 -14.08 3.71
#